data_AF-A0A9E5T6I2-F1
#
_entry.id   AF-A0A9E5T6I2-F1
#
_cell.length_a   1.000
_cell.length_b   1.000
_cell.length_c   1.000
_cell.angle_alpha   90.00
_cell.angle_beta   90.00
_cell.angle_gamma   90.00
#
_symmetry.space_group_name_H-M   'P 1'
#
loop_
_entity.id
_entity.type
_entity.pdbx_description
1 polymer ?
#
loop_
_entity_poly.entity_id
_entity_poly.type
_entity_poly.pdbx_seq_one_letter_code
_entity_poly.pdbx_strand_id
1 'polypeptide(L)' 'MSDEVKTQKNGVNVAALLDAREALSAAPEAAQFMWRATCNWRNGTHAESTVEGFYGLGEEQ' A
#
# COMPACT_ATOMS: atom_id res chain seq x y z
N MET A 1 0.92 2.51 32.20
CA MET A 1 1.95 3.06 31.31
C MET A 1 1.22 3.85 30.24
N SER A 2 1.45 5.16 30.14
CA SER A 2 0.77 6.00 29.16
C SER A 2 1.50 5.90 27.83
N ASP A 3 0.82 5.44 26.77
CA ASP A 3 1.36 5.51 25.41
C ASP A 3 1.51 6.97 25.01
N GLU A 4 2.77 7.40 24.85
CA GLU A 4 3.10 8.70 24.31
C GLU A 4 2.77 8.70 22.82
N VAL A 5 1.73 9.45 22.43
CA VAL A 5 1.39 9.64 21.02
C VAL A 5 2.49 10.46 20.37
N LYS A 6 3.47 9.80 19.76
CA LYS A 6 4.44 10.44 18.87
C LYS A 6 3.70 10.99 17.66
N THR A 7 3.31 12.27 17.72
CA THR A 7 2.76 12.99 16.57
C THR A 7 3.79 12.98 15.45
N GLN A 8 3.58 12.10 14.48
CA GLN A 8 4.36 12.03 13.25
C GLN A 8 4.30 13.39 12.56
N LYS A 9 5.46 13.94 12.15
CA LYS A 9 5.47 15.18 11.38
C LYS A 9 4.69 14.96 10.09
N ASN A 10 3.65 15.77 9.85
CA ASN A 10 2.73 15.64 8.72
C ASN A 10 1.98 14.28 8.64
N GLY A 11 1.86 13.55 9.76
CA GLY A 11 1.17 12.25 9.78
C GLY A 11 1.95 11.09 9.16
N VAL A 12 3.24 11.28 8.82
CA VAL A 12 4.06 10.26 8.14
C VAL A 12 5.10 9.64 9.08
N ASN A 13 5.13 8.32 9.15
CA ASN A 13 6.18 7.57 9.85
C ASN A 13 7.49 7.54 9.07
N VAL A 14 8.33 8.55 9.27
CA VAL A 14 9.62 8.69 8.58
C VAL A 14 10.56 7.52 8.89
N ALA A 15 10.54 6.98 10.11
CA ALA A 15 11.38 5.83 10.46
C ALA A 15 10.99 4.60 9.62
N ALA A 16 9.70 4.28 9.56
CA ALA A 16 9.20 3.17 8.74
C ALA A 16 9.52 3.34 7.24
N LEU A 17 9.50 4.58 6.72
CA LEU A 17 9.87 4.84 5.33
C LEU A 17 11.36 4.59 5.04
N LEU A 18 12.24 4.95 5.98
CA LEU A 18 13.67 4.70 5.85
C LEU A 18 13.96 3.19 5.94
N ASP A 19 13.32 2.49 6.87
CA ASP A 19 13.46 1.03 6.99
C ASP A 19 12.96 0.32 5.72
N ALA A 20 11.81 0.73 5.17
CA ALA A 20 11.29 0.21 3.91
C ALA A 20 12.25 0.48 2.74
N ARG A 21 12.87 1.68 2.69
CA ARG A 21 13.86 1.99 1.66
C ARG A 21 15.05 1.05 1.71
N GLU A 22 15.62 0.79 2.89
CA GLU A 22 16.75 -0.13 3.04
C GLU A 22 16.36 -1.56 2.61
N ALA A 23 15.19 -2.03 3.06
CA ALA A 23 14.67 -3.36 2.68
C ALA A 23 14.49 -3.51 1.16
N LEU A 24 13.85 -2.52 0.51
CA LEU A 24 13.63 -2.52 -0.93
C LEU A 24 14.92 -2.29 -1.74
N SER A 25 15.91 -1.59 -1.17
CA SER A 25 17.23 -1.45 -1.80
C SER A 25 17.99 -2.78 -1.80
N ALA A 26 17.80 -3.60 -0.76
CA ALA A 26 18.37 -4.95 -0.67
C ALA A 26 17.64 -5.98 -1.56
N ALA A 27 16.36 -5.78 -1.84
CA ALA A 27 15.53 -6.63 -2.73
C ALA A 27 14.75 -5.77 -3.75
N PRO A 28 15.40 -5.29 -4.83
CA PRO A 28 14.80 -4.37 -5.79
C PRO A 28 13.54 -4.89 -6.48
N GLU A 29 13.44 -6.21 -6.68
CA GLU A 29 12.26 -6.87 -7.24
C GLU A 29 11.02 -6.71 -6.35
N ALA A 30 11.19 -6.62 -5.03
CA ALA A 30 10.10 -6.42 -4.08
C ALA A 30 9.51 -4.99 -4.16
N ALA A 31 10.22 -4.06 -4.81
CA ALA A 31 9.74 -2.70 -5.06
C ALA A 31 8.76 -2.61 -6.24
N GLN A 32 8.51 -3.70 -6.95
CA GLN A 32 7.52 -3.75 -8.02
C GLN A 32 6.13 -4.00 -7.44
N PHE A 33 5.18 -3.13 -7.80
CA PHE A 33 3.79 -3.23 -7.36
C PHE A 33 2.86 -3.33 -8.57
N MET A 34 1.88 -4.22 -8.48
CA MET A 34 0.78 -4.34 -9.43
C MET A 34 -0.54 -4.35 -8.68
N TRP A 35 -1.29 -3.28 -8.83
CA TRP A 35 -2.63 -3.13 -8.24
C TRP A 35 -3.68 -3.67 -9.19
N ARG A 36 -4.70 -4.34 -8.65
CA ARG A 36 -5.82 -4.87 -9.44
C ARG A 36 -7.13 -4.24 -9.01
N ALA A 37 -7.94 -3.90 -10.00
CA ALA A 37 -9.30 -3.44 -9.82
C ALA A 37 -10.26 -4.37 -10.57
N THR A 38 -11.44 -4.61 -10.00
CA THR A 38 -12.56 -5.23 -10.71
C THR A 38 -13.61 -4.16 -10.98
N CYS A 39 -14.31 -4.25 -12.11
CA CYS A 39 -15.39 -3.34 -12.46
C CYS A 39 -16.61 -4.14 -12.89
N ASN A 40 -17.71 -3.92 -12.19
CA ASN A 40 -18.99 -4.56 -12.43
C ASN A 40 -19.95 -3.52 -13.01
N TRP A 41 -20.37 -3.72 -14.26
CA TRP A 41 -21.46 -2.95 -14.83
C TRP A 41 -22.77 -3.33 -14.12
N ARG A 42 -23.50 -2.34 -13.57
CA ARG A 42 -24.70 -2.58 -12.76
C ARG A 42 -25.97 -2.38 -13.56
N ASN A 43 -26.22 -1.18 -14.06
CA ASN A 43 -27.38 -0.86 -14.90
C ASN A 43 -27.20 0.50 -15.61
N GLY A 44 -27.65 0.62 -16.86
CA GLY A 44 -27.56 1.87 -17.62
C GLY A 44 -26.11 2.38 -17.70
N THR A 45 -25.84 3.56 -17.15
CA THR A 45 -24.48 4.13 -17.07
C THR A 45 -23.80 3.91 -15.71
N HIS A 46 -24.43 3.21 -14.77
CA HIS A 46 -23.85 2.92 -13.46
C HIS A 46 -22.95 1.68 -13.51
N ALA A 47 -21.70 1.85 -13.11
CA ALA A 47 -20.74 0.78 -12.85
C ALA A 47 -20.11 0.98 -11.47
N GLU A 48 -19.75 -0.13 -10.83
CA GLU A 48 -19.08 -0.16 -9.53
C GLU A 48 -17.71 -0.82 -9.69
N SER A 49 -16.67 -0.18 -9.15
CA SER A 49 -15.32 -0.74 -9.16
C SER A 49 -14.84 -1.03 -7.74
N THR A 50 -14.17 -2.16 -7.55
CA THR A 50 -13.50 -2.52 -6.29
C THR A 50 -12.00 -2.65 -6.52
N VAL A 51 -11.20 -2.25 -5.53
CA VAL A 51 -9.74 -2.42 -5.51
C VAL A 51 -9.43 -3.13 -4.20
N GLU A 52 -9.08 -4.41 -4.28
CA GLU A 52 -8.90 -5.26 -3.10
C GLU A 52 -7.51 -5.89 -3.05
N GLY A 53 -7.00 -6.38 -4.17
CA GLY A 53 -5.73 -7.10 -4.22
C GLY A 53 -4.62 -6.34 -4.93
N PHE A 54 -3.39 -6.60 -4.49
CA PHE A 54 -2.19 -6.20 -5.22
C PHE A 54 -1.08 -7.24 -5.08
N TYR A 55 -0.20 -7.33 -6.07
CA TYR A 55 1.09 -7.98 -5.89
C TYR A 55 2.10 -6.91 -5.51
N GLY A 56 2.88 -7.13 -4.46
CA GLY A 56 3.87 -6.19 -3.97
C GLY A 56 4.72 -6.82 -2.88
N LEU A 57 5.89 -6.24 -2.61
CA LEU A 57 6.81 -6.76 -1.61
C LEU A 57 7.25 -8.22 -1.87
N GLY A 58 7.19 -8.66 -3.13
CA GLY A 58 7.57 -10.00 -3.55
C GLY A 58 6.47 -11.07 -3.42
N GLU A 59 5.24 -10.70 -3.06
CA GLU A 59 4.13 -11.66 -2.90
C GLU A 59 2.75 -11.05 -3.20
N GLU A 60 1.71 -11.89 -3.17
CA GLU A 60 0.31 -11.51 -3.36
C GLU A 60 -0.33 -11.03 -2.04
N GLN A 61 -1.08 -9.94 -2.10
CA GLN A 61 -1.76 -9.27 -0.96
C GLN A 61 -3.24 -9.02 -1.27
#